data_AF-A0A923QMU0-F1
#
_entry.id   AF-A0A923QMU0-F1
#
_cell.length_a   1.000
_cell.length_b   1.000
_cell.length_c   1.000
_cell.angle_alpha   90.00
_cell.angle_beta   90.00
_cell.angle_gamma   90.00
#
_symmetry.space_group_name_H-M   'P 1'
#
loop_
_entity.id
_entity.type
_entity.pdbx_description
1 polymer ?
#
loop_
_entity_poly.entity_id
_entity_poly.type
_entity_poly.pdbx_seq_one_letter_code
_entity_poly.pdbx_strand_id
1 'polypeptide(L)'
;DRSTEPTDTFLCTYYGEPSEILPNAQAQQKVLVPEIRAELKKLYGGTDEGFESFLMEHFFDLHYQPTPAARPLSLGVGNLWRLAIDHPESKVPPCVHRAPKEKMGEKRLLMIC
;
A
#
# COMPACT_ATOMS: atom_id res chain seq x y z
N ASP A 1 -2.97 3.81 -0.69
CA ASP A 1 -4.16 4.65 -0.46
C ASP A 1 -4.72 5.20 -1.74
N ARG A 2 -6.05 5.26 -1.80
CA ARG A 2 -6.87 5.85 -2.85
C ARG A 2 -7.96 6.66 -2.18
N SER A 3 -8.32 7.80 -2.75
CA SER A 3 -9.49 8.59 -2.35
C SER A 3 -10.16 9.15 -3.59
N THR A 4 -11.46 9.41 -3.50
CA THR A 4 -12.23 10.11 -4.55
C THR A 4 -12.05 11.63 -4.49
N GLU A 5 -11.58 12.13 -3.35
CA GLU A 5 -11.26 13.54 -3.12
C GLU A 5 -9.76 13.79 -3.25
N PRO A 6 -9.33 14.97 -3.74
CA PRO A 6 -7.93 15.36 -3.88
C PRO A 6 -7.30 15.73 -2.53
N THR A 7 -7.08 14.72 -1.70
CA THR A 7 -6.42 14.84 -0.39
C THR A 7 -5.00 14.26 -0.42
N ASP A 8 -4.23 14.51 0.63
CA ASP A 8 -2.99 13.80 0.92
C ASP A 8 -3.18 12.93 2.18
N THR A 9 -2.43 11.84 2.29
CA THR A 9 -2.32 11.08 3.54
C THR A 9 -1.20 11.65 4.39
N PHE A 10 -1.46 11.96 5.65
CA PHE A 10 -0.43 12.39 6.59
C PHE A 10 -0.05 11.25 7.52
N LEU A 11 1.26 11.01 7.69
CA LEU A 11 1.78 9.90 8.48
C LEU A 11 2.87 10.37 9.44
N CYS A 12 2.73 10.04 10.72
CA CYS A 12 3.77 10.23 11.73
C CYS A 12 3.77 9.07 12.73
N THR A 13 4.93 8.43 12.94
CA THR A 13 5.10 7.48 14.04
C THR A 13 5.64 8.24 15.26
N TYR A 14 4.87 8.32 16.34
CA TYR A 14 5.28 9.00 17.57
C TYR A 14 6.09 8.09 18.51
N TYR A 15 5.76 6.80 18.52
CA TYR A 15 6.42 5.83 19.39
C TYR A 15 6.41 4.43 18.74
N GLY A 16 7.49 3.67 18.94
CA GLY A 16 7.68 2.34 18.34
C GLY A 16 8.40 2.37 16.99
N GLU A 17 8.40 1.23 16.30
CA GLU A 17 9.06 1.09 15.00
C GLU A 17 8.36 1.96 13.93
N PRO A 18 9.11 2.78 13.15
CA PRO A 18 8.51 3.66 12.16
C PRO A 18 7.97 2.89 10.96
N SER A 19 6.97 3.47 10.29
CA SER A 19 6.58 3.03 8.94
C SER A 19 7.73 3.25 7.95
N GLU A 20 7.68 2.54 6.84
CA GLU A 20 8.62 2.69 5.73
C GLU A 20 7.87 3.07 4.44
N ILE A 21 8.59 3.64 3.49
CA ILE A 21 8.13 3.84 2.11
C ILE A 21 9.00 3.01 1.16
N LEU A 22 8.37 2.48 0.12
CA LEU A 22 8.99 1.69 -0.92
C LEU A 22 8.93 2.48 -2.24
N PRO A 23 10.04 2.65 -2.97
CA PRO A 23 9.99 3.25 -4.30
C PRO A 23 9.06 2.46 -5.22
N ASN A 24 8.20 3.15 -5.99
CA ASN A 24 7.26 2.51 -6.92
C ASN A 24 7.93 1.51 -7.87
N ALA A 25 9.12 1.84 -8.38
CA ALA A 25 9.91 0.96 -9.26
C ALA A 25 10.42 -0.34 -8.58
N GLN A 26 10.39 -0.40 -7.24
CA GLN A 26 10.81 -1.55 -6.45
C GLN A 26 9.61 -2.29 -5.82
N ALA A 27 8.38 -1.89 -6.18
CA ALA A 27 7.14 -2.50 -5.75
C ALA A 27 6.46 -3.20 -6.93
N GLN A 28 5.82 -4.33 -6.66
CA GLN A 28 4.96 -5.02 -7.62
C GLN A 28 3.57 -5.17 -7.01
N GLN A 29 2.53 -4.79 -7.75
CA GLN A 29 1.16 -5.00 -7.35
C GLN A 29 0.86 -6.51 -7.28
N LYS A 30 0.31 -6.98 -6.15
CA LYS A 30 0.12 -8.41 -5.88
C LYS A 30 -0.83 -9.08 -6.87
N VAL A 31 -1.83 -8.36 -7.36
CA VAL A 31 -2.80 -8.87 -8.35
C VAL A 31 -2.19 -9.17 -9.73
N LEU A 32 -0.95 -8.73 -9.97
CA LEU A 32 -0.19 -9.03 -11.18
C LEU A 32 0.71 -10.27 -11.03
N VAL A 33 0.86 -10.80 -9.80
CA VAL A 33 1.59 -12.04 -9.56
C VAL A 33 0.73 -13.21 -10.04
N PRO A 34 1.21 -14.08 -10.96
CA PRO A 34 0.38 -15.11 -11.60
C PRO A 34 -0.34 -16.03 -10.61
N GLU A 35 0.35 -16.48 -9.56
CA GLU A 35 -0.19 -17.39 -8.56
C GLU A 35 -1.29 -16.72 -7.73
N ILE A 36 -1.07 -15.47 -7.31
CA ILE A 36 -2.07 -14.68 -6.56
C ILE A 36 -3.28 -14.42 -7.44
N ARG A 37 -3.06 -14.01 -8.69
CA ARG A 37 -4.13 -13.71 -9.65
C ARG A 37 -4.98 -14.95 -9.94
N ALA A 38 -4.37 -16.12 -10.05
CA ALA A 38 -5.08 -17.38 -10.23
C ALA A 38 -5.97 -17.72 -9.01
N GLU A 39 -5.48 -17.53 -7.78
CA GLU A 39 -6.29 -17.72 -6.58
C GLU A 39 -7.43 -16.69 -6.48
N LEU A 40 -7.18 -15.43 -6.85
CA LEU A 40 -8.23 -14.41 -6.89
C LEU A 40 -9.30 -14.71 -7.95
N LYS A 41 -8.94 -15.28 -9.10
CA LYS A 41 -9.91 -15.74 -10.09
C LYS A 41 -10.80 -16.87 -9.56
N LYS A 42 -10.23 -17.82 -8.81
CA LYS A 42 -11.00 -18.87 -8.14
C LYS A 42 -11.96 -18.28 -7.10
N LEU A 43 -11.51 -17.29 -6.34
CA LEU A 43 -12.33 -16.58 -5.37
C LEU A 43 -13.49 -15.81 -6.04
N TYR A 44 -13.24 -15.21 -7.21
CA TYR A 44 -14.25 -14.48 -7.96
C TYR A 44 -15.35 -15.38 -8.50
N GLY A 45 -14.99 -16.51 -9.13
CA GLY A 45 -15.94 -17.51 -9.64
C GLY A 45 -16.88 -17.04 -10.77
N GLY A 46 -16.76 -15.79 -11.23
CA GLY A 46 -17.50 -15.22 -12.36
C GLY A 46 -16.83 -15.42 -13.72
N THR A 47 -17.35 -14.77 -14.76
CA THR A 47 -16.72 -14.74 -16.09
C THR A 47 -15.49 -13.83 -16.08
N ASP A 48 -14.70 -13.76 -17.16
CA ASP A 48 -13.55 -12.83 -17.16
C ASP A 48 -14.01 -11.36 -17.17
N GLU A 49 -15.21 -11.09 -17.69
CA GLU A 49 -15.87 -9.79 -17.62
C GLU A 49 -16.21 -9.42 -16.17
N GLY A 50 -15.60 -8.35 -15.65
CA GLY A 50 -15.83 -7.85 -14.29
C GLY A 50 -14.76 -8.25 -13.27
N PHE A 51 -13.78 -9.08 -13.64
CA PHE A 51 -12.70 -9.46 -12.73
C PHE A 51 -11.90 -8.25 -12.22
N GLU A 52 -11.61 -7.27 -13.08
CA GLU A 52 -10.90 -6.03 -12.66
C GLU A 52 -11.74 -5.20 -11.68
N SER A 53 -13.05 -5.08 -11.91
CA SER A 53 -13.95 -4.40 -10.97
C SER A 53 -13.96 -5.12 -9.61
N PHE A 54 -14.00 -6.46 -9.61
CA PHE A 54 -13.87 -7.24 -8.38
C PHE A 54 -12.56 -6.95 -7.63
N LEU A 55 -11.43 -6.85 -8.34
CA LEU A 55 -10.15 -6.49 -7.71
C LEU A 55 -10.19 -5.11 -7.05
N MET A 56 -10.84 -4.13 -7.68
CA MET A 56 -10.98 -2.76 -7.17
C MET A 56 -11.98 -2.67 -6.01
N GLU A 57 -13.17 -3.28 -6.15
CA GLU A 57 -14.24 -3.27 -5.15
C GLU A 57 -13.81 -3.92 -3.84
N HIS A 58 -12.94 -4.93 -3.92
CA HIS A 58 -12.36 -5.60 -2.75
C HIS A 58 -10.96 -5.10 -2.39
N PHE A 59 -10.49 -4.01 -3.01
CA PHE A 59 -9.20 -3.36 -2.74
C PHE A 59 -7.97 -4.26 -2.94
N PHE A 60 -8.09 -5.39 -3.65
CA PHE A 60 -6.96 -6.27 -3.93
C PHE A 60 -5.90 -5.55 -4.77
N ASP A 61 -6.32 -4.66 -5.65
CA ASP A 61 -5.47 -3.81 -6.49
C ASP A 61 -4.61 -2.82 -5.67
N LEU A 62 -4.96 -2.52 -4.42
CA LEU A 62 -4.17 -1.61 -3.57
C LEU A 62 -3.01 -2.30 -2.83
N HIS A 63 -2.82 -3.61 -3.02
CA HIS A 63 -1.81 -4.38 -2.31
C HIS A 63 -0.54 -4.60 -3.15
N TYR A 64 0.60 -4.27 -2.56
CA TYR A 64 1.91 -4.38 -3.20
C TYR A 64 2.85 -5.29 -2.40
N GLN A 65 3.81 -5.89 -3.09
CA GLN A 65 4.93 -6.59 -2.50
C GLN A 65 6.26 -5.98 -2.96
N PRO A 66 7.29 -5.96 -2.09
CA PRO A 66 8.62 -5.55 -2.50
C PRO A 66 9.21 -6.54 -3.51
N THR A 67 9.92 -6.01 -4.50
CA THR A 67 10.83 -6.81 -5.32
C THR A 67 11.97 -7.38 -4.46
N PRO A 68 12.65 -8.47 -4.89
CA PRO A 68 13.70 -9.08 -4.08
C PRO A 68 14.86 -8.14 -3.70
N ALA A 69 15.15 -7.15 -4.54
CA ALA A 69 16.20 -6.16 -4.31
C ALA A 69 15.68 -4.81 -3.76
N ALA A 70 14.42 -4.78 -3.34
CA ALA A 70 13.80 -3.59 -2.77
C ALA A 70 14.58 -3.07 -1.56
N ARG A 71 14.69 -1.75 -1.47
CA ARG A 71 15.29 -1.02 -0.35
C ARG A 71 14.24 -0.08 0.22
N PRO A 72 13.46 -0.54 1.21
CA PRO A 72 12.56 0.32 1.95
C PRO A 72 13.33 1.47 2.60
N LEU A 73 12.69 2.63 2.65
CA LEU A 73 13.22 3.82 3.32
C LEU A 73 12.40 4.05 4.58
N SER A 74 13.07 4.11 5.73
CA SER A 74 12.40 4.44 6.98
C SER A 74 11.90 5.88 6.95
N LEU A 75 10.65 6.08 7.40
CA LEU A 75 10.09 7.40 7.60
C LEU A 75 10.55 8.03 8.92
N GLY A 76 11.16 7.25 9.82
CA GLY A 76 11.67 7.74 11.11
C GLY A 76 10.57 8.05 12.14
N VAL A 77 10.98 8.17 13.39
CA VAL A 77 10.09 8.52 14.52
C VAL A 77 10.05 10.05 14.68
N GLY A 78 8.87 10.61 14.90
CA GLY A 78 8.66 12.05 15.06
C GLY A 78 8.65 12.87 13.76
N ASN A 79 8.83 12.23 12.61
CA ASN A 79 8.75 12.89 11.31
C ASN A 79 7.31 12.88 10.79
N LEU A 80 6.82 14.05 10.37
CA LEU A 80 5.55 14.19 9.67
C LEU A 80 5.76 14.10 8.16
N TRP A 81 5.15 13.09 7.54
CA TRP A 81 5.20 12.89 6.09
C TRP A 81 3.84 13.19 5.47
N ARG A 82 3.89 13.79 4.29
CA ARG A 82 2.73 13.97 3.40
C ARG A 82 2.91 13.05 2.21
N LEU A 83 2.02 12.08 2.07
CA LEU A 83 2.10 11.00 1.10
C LEU A 83 1.05 11.19 0.03
N ALA A 84 1.47 11.08 -1.22
CA ALA A 84 0.56 11.13 -2.36
C ALA A 84 -0.33 9.88 -2.39
N ILE A 85 -1.60 10.09 -2.68
CA ILE A 85 -2.60 9.02 -2.84
C ILE A 85 -2.86 8.75 -4.32
N ASP A 86 -3.52 7.62 -4.58
CA ASP A 86 -4.06 7.31 -5.90
C ASP A 86 -5.30 8.18 -6.13
N HIS A 87 -5.13 9.22 -6.94
CA HIS A 87 -6.18 10.15 -7.35
C HIS A 87 -5.82 10.74 -8.73
N PRO A 88 -6.79 10.96 -9.65
CA PRO A 88 -6.49 11.46 -11.00
C PRO A 88 -5.78 12.82 -11.05
N GLU A 89 -5.97 13.67 -10.05
CA GLU A 89 -5.32 14.99 -9.98
C GLU A 89 -3.92 14.94 -9.32
N SER A 90 -3.51 13.79 -8.79
CA SER A 90 -2.19 13.63 -8.19
C SER A 90 -1.09 13.82 -9.25
N LYS A 91 -0.14 14.72 -8.98
CA LYS A 91 0.97 15.04 -9.90
C LYS A 91 2.08 13.98 -9.93
N VAL A 92 2.06 13.07 -8.96
CA VAL A 92 3.05 12.01 -8.80
C VAL A 92 2.31 10.70 -8.53
N PRO A 93 2.93 9.54 -8.82
CA PRO A 93 2.35 8.25 -8.46
C PRO A 93 2.08 8.15 -6.96
N PRO A 94 1.06 7.37 -6.54
CA PRO A 94 0.79 7.12 -5.14
C PRO A 94 2.02 6.57 -4.40
N CYS A 95 2.15 6.93 -3.13
CA CYS A 95 3.20 6.40 -2.27
C CYS A 95 2.87 4.97 -1.82
N VAL A 96 3.80 4.03 -2.04
CA VAL A 96 3.71 2.68 -1.46
C VAL A 96 4.35 2.71 -0.08
N HIS A 97 3.54 2.85 0.96
CA HIS A 97 4.00 2.83 2.34
C HIS A 97 3.64 1.50 3.02
N ARG A 98 4.38 1.16 4.08
CA ARG A 98 4.20 -0.10 4.80
C ARG A 98 4.35 0.08 6.30
N ALA A 99 3.52 -0.66 7.03
CA ALA A 99 3.73 -0.85 8.45
C ALA A 99 4.97 -1.75 8.68
N PRO A 100 5.73 -1.53 9.76
CA PRO A 100 6.76 -2.46 10.19
C PRO A 100 6.16 -3.81 10.58
N LYS A 101 7.00 -4.84 10.71
CA LYS A 101 6.54 -6.14 11.17
C LYS A 101 6.17 -6.05 12.65
N GLU A 102 5.01 -6.59 13.00
CA GLU A 102 4.60 -6.66 14.41
C GLU A 102 5.55 -7.57 15.20
N LYS A 103 5.87 -7.14 16.43
CA LYS A 103 6.71 -7.85 17.38
C LYS A 103 5.96 -8.01 18.69
N MET A 104 6.03 -9.20 19.28
CA MET A 104 5.29 -9.51 20.50
C MET A 104 5.74 -8.61 21.65
N GLY A 105 4.77 -7.96 22.32
CA GLY A 105 5.02 -7.07 23.45
C GLY A 105 5.42 -5.64 23.09
N GLU A 106 5.71 -5.36 21.82
CA GLU A 106 6.00 -4.00 21.35
C GLU A 106 4.71 -3.26 20.99
N LYS A 107 4.65 -1.97 21.34
CA LYS A 107 3.54 -1.08 21.01
C LYS A 107 4.00 0.01 20.06
N ARG A 108 3.09 0.43 19.18
CA ARG A 108 3.31 1.54 18.25
C ARG A 108 2.20 2.57 18.39
N LEU A 109 2.57 3.85 18.47
CA LEU A 109 1.66 4.98 18.39
C LEU A 109 1.88 5.68 17.05
N LEU A 110 0.86 5.66 16.20
CA LEU A 110 0.87 6.19 14.84
C LEU A 110 -0.26 7.20 14.69
N MET A 111 0.02 8.33 14.05
CA MET A 111 -0.98 9.18 13.41
C MET A 111 -1.02 8.86 11.93
N ILE A 112 -2.23 8.61 11.44
CA ILE A 112 -2.57 8.48 10.03
C ILE A 112 -3.92 9.17 9.82
N CYS A 113 -4.01 10.08 8.85
CA CYS A 113 -5.24 10.77 8.47
C CYS A 113 -5.26 11.11 6.99
#